data_AF-A0A9X8D7B1-F1
#
_entry.id   AF-A0A9X8D7B1-F1
#
_cell.length_a   1.000
_cell.length_b   1.000
_cell.length_c   1.000
_cell.angle_alpha   90.00
_cell.angle_beta   90.00
_cell.angle_gamma   90.00
#
_symmetry.space_group_name_H-M   'P 1'
#
loop_
_entity.id
_entity.type
_entity.pdbx_description
1 polymer ?
#
loop_
_entity_poly.entity_id
_entity_poly.type
_entity_poly.pdbx_seq_one_letter_code
_entity_poly.pdbx_strand_id
1 'polypeptide(L)'
;MSLYRVHLAADALTVCEVHTRRNSRRVVRKALFPFAAPAERPTAMQSMREWMGDAPRGTSQEWVLGIADVRYQLLPWVPDLADQALRSAFAAASFELQFKQDPTLYAIRFATPTYGSAQLAAFVPHSLLAELEAHAEVSKIRLRSIAPALAVVWDRFRTVLQKERGAVHMVDGDRQIVVRHAQGQMTDVLLRPFDTASWETAPLVHETETHGSARIFSASPLPHGSTDMALSLVDGEGFLSKQDASYAFALCGVF
;
A
#
# COMPACT_ATOMS: atom_id res chain seq x y z
N MET A 1 -21.27 9.17 -7.34
CA MET A 1 -20.99 9.17 -5.89
C MET A 1 -19.56 9.61 -5.67
N SER A 2 -19.28 10.44 -4.67
CA SER A 2 -17.91 10.87 -4.37
C SER A 2 -17.21 9.85 -3.46
N LEU A 3 -15.93 9.62 -3.75
CA LEU A 3 -15.05 8.73 -3.01
C LEU A 3 -13.73 9.47 -2.79
N TYR A 4 -13.26 9.57 -1.55
CA TYR A 4 -11.91 10.00 -1.25
C TYR A 4 -11.02 8.78 -1.10
N ARG A 5 -9.94 8.68 -1.89
CA ARG A 5 -8.87 7.72 -1.65
C ARG A 5 -7.69 8.43 -1.03
N VAL A 6 -7.22 7.92 0.10
CA VAL A 6 -6.13 8.50 0.86
C VAL A 6 -5.00 7.49 0.97
N HIS A 7 -3.78 7.88 0.65
CA HIS A 7 -2.58 7.13 1.03
C HIS A 7 -1.92 7.81 2.21
N LEU A 8 -1.66 7.03 3.26
CA LEU A 8 -0.92 7.44 4.44
C LEU A 8 0.54 7.01 4.24
N ALA A 9 1.38 7.92 3.78
CA ALA A 9 2.83 7.72 3.67
C ALA A 9 3.50 7.93 5.04
N ALA A 10 4.82 7.74 5.09
CA ALA A 10 5.61 7.97 6.32
C ALA A 10 5.63 9.44 6.75
N ASP A 11 5.51 10.37 5.80
CA ASP A 11 5.74 11.82 5.96
C ASP A 11 4.64 12.68 5.29
N ALA A 12 3.58 12.06 4.76
CA ALA A 12 2.51 12.79 4.10
C ALA A 12 1.19 12.00 4.03
N LEU A 13 0.09 12.75 3.94
CA LEU A 13 -1.19 12.24 3.43
C LEU A 13 -1.34 12.68 1.98
N THR A 14 -1.57 11.75 1.06
CA THR A 14 -1.99 12.08 -0.30
C THR A 14 -3.43 11.68 -0.52
N VAL A 15 -4.23 12.60 -1.06
CA VAL A 15 -5.68 12.46 -1.14
C VAL A 15 -6.12 12.72 -2.57
N CYS A 16 -7.01 11.86 -3.06
CA CYS A 16 -7.64 11.99 -4.36
C CYS A 16 -9.16 11.94 -4.20
N GLU A 17 -9.85 12.98 -4.66
CA GLU A 17 -11.30 12.95 -4.83
C GLU A 17 -11.63 12.28 -6.16
N VAL A 18 -12.34 11.16 -6.09
CA VAL A 18 -12.75 10.35 -7.23
C VAL A 18 -14.26 10.40 -7.37
N HIS A 19 -14.73 10.84 -8.53
CA HIS A 19 -16.15 10.76 -8.88
C HIS A 19 -16.41 9.45 -9.60
N THR A 20 -17.31 8.66 -9.01
CA THR A 20 -17.75 7.38 -9.56
C THR A 20 -19.07 7.57 -10.32
N ARG A 21 -19.09 7.16 -11.59
CA ARG A 21 -20.27 7.00 -12.45
C ARG A 21 -20.33 5.55 -12.94
N ARG A 22 -21.49 5.13 -13.48
CA ARG A 22 -21.90 3.73 -13.72
C ARG A 22 -20.77 2.81 -14.25
N ASN A 23 -19.90 3.32 -15.14
CA ASN A 23 -18.73 2.60 -15.68
C ASN A 23 -17.44 3.46 -15.73
N SER A 24 -17.37 4.57 -15.00
CA SER A 24 -16.17 5.41 -15.04
C SER A 24 -15.85 6.02 -13.69
N ARG A 25 -14.55 6.11 -13.43
CA ARG A 25 -13.99 6.78 -12.27
C ARG A 25 -13.11 7.89 -12.78
N ARG A 26 -13.30 9.09 -12.25
CA ARG A 26 -12.51 10.26 -12.64
C ARG A 26 -11.96 10.93 -11.41
N VAL A 27 -10.65 11.15 -11.38
CA VAL A 27 -10.03 11.98 -10.35
C VAL A 27 -10.35 13.43 -10.66
N VAL A 28 -10.93 14.14 -9.67
CA VAL A 28 -11.39 15.52 -9.83
C VAL A 28 -10.49 16.49 -9.11
N ARG A 29 -9.99 16.10 -7.92
CA ARG A 29 -9.12 16.93 -7.09
C ARG A 29 -8.08 16.06 -6.41
N LYS A 30 -6.92 16.68 -6.12
CA LYS A 30 -5.81 16.07 -5.40
C LYS A 30 -5.25 17.04 -4.39
N ALA A 31 -4.74 16.53 -3.28
CA ALA A 31 -4.01 17.32 -2.31
C ALA A 31 -3.00 16.47 -1.55
N LEU A 32 -1.92 17.12 -1.13
CA LEU A 32 -0.85 16.54 -0.33
C LEU A 32 -0.74 17.34 0.97
N PHE A 33 -0.74 16.65 2.10
CA PHE A 33 -0.62 17.22 3.44
C PHE A 33 0.62 16.63 4.10
N PRO A 34 1.76 17.34 4.09
CA PRO A 34 3.01 16.83 4.65
C PRO A 34 2.98 16.87 6.19
N PHE A 35 3.72 15.98 6.83
CA PHE A 35 3.99 15.96 8.26
C PHE A 35 5.36 15.34 8.54
N ALA A 36 6.12 15.88 9.50
CA ALA A 36 7.49 15.42 9.74
C ALA A 36 7.57 14.16 10.63
N ALA A 37 6.54 13.93 11.44
CA ALA A 37 6.49 12.80 12.38
C ALA A 37 5.05 12.31 12.57
N PRO A 38 4.86 11.04 13.02
CA PRO A 38 3.52 10.51 13.30
C PRO A 38 2.68 11.34 14.27
N ALA A 39 3.32 12.07 15.19
CA ALA A 39 2.64 12.95 16.14
C ALA A 39 1.95 14.17 15.46
N GLU A 40 2.39 14.56 14.26
CA GLU A 40 1.81 15.66 13.49
C GLU A 40 0.69 15.19 12.55
N ARG A 41 0.51 13.88 12.38
CA ARG A 41 -0.53 13.26 11.54
C ARG A 41 -1.95 13.77 11.87
N PRO A 42 -2.37 13.94 13.13
CA PRO A 42 -3.70 14.47 13.44
C PRO A 42 -3.94 15.86 12.85
N THR A 43 -2.91 16.72 12.84
CA THR A 43 -2.97 18.06 12.22
C THR A 43 -3.12 17.94 10.70
N ALA A 44 -2.35 17.07 10.06
CA ALA A 44 -2.48 16.82 8.62
C ALA A 44 -3.87 16.26 8.26
N MET A 45 -4.43 15.36 9.08
CA MET A 45 -5.79 14.84 8.91
C MET A 45 -6.85 15.93 9.08
N GLN A 46 -6.61 16.90 9.97
CA GLN A 46 -7.50 18.05 10.13
C GLN A 46 -7.47 18.97 8.91
N SER A 47 -6.28 19.33 8.41
CA SER A 47 -6.15 20.10 7.16
C SER A 47 -6.76 19.38 5.95
N MET A 48 -6.61 18.05 5.91
CA MET A 48 -7.28 17.22 4.91
C MET A 48 -8.80 17.33 5.00
N ARG A 49 -9.37 17.26 6.21
CA ARG A 49 -10.82 17.41 6.44
C ARG A 49 -11.31 18.77 5.95
N GLU A 50 -10.60 19.84 6.29
CA GLU A 50 -10.92 21.20 5.85
C GLU A 50 -10.90 21.32 4.32
N TRP A 51 -9.92 20.69 3.68
CA TRP A 51 -9.85 20.62 2.22
C TRP A 51 -11.00 19.81 1.61
N MET A 52 -11.45 18.72 2.26
CA MET A 52 -12.63 17.98 1.79
C MET A 52 -13.90 18.86 1.84
N GLY A 53 -13.98 19.75 2.83
CA GLY A 53 -15.13 20.63 3.05
C GLY A 53 -16.39 19.85 3.43
N ASP A 54 -17.56 20.40 3.11
CA ASP A 54 -18.83 19.72 3.34
C ASP A 54 -19.03 18.59 2.31
N ALA A 55 -18.70 17.37 2.72
CA ALA A 55 -18.87 16.20 1.87
C ALA A 55 -20.36 15.90 1.61
N PRO A 56 -20.78 15.70 0.34
CA PRO A 56 -22.15 15.32 0.02
C PRO A 56 -22.59 14.03 0.72
N ARG A 57 -23.90 13.87 0.94
CA ARG A 57 -24.45 12.61 1.47
C ARG A 57 -24.03 11.42 0.61
N GLY A 58 -23.64 10.33 1.27
CA GLY A 58 -23.18 9.10 0.61
C GLY A 58 -21.72 9.13 0.15
N THR A 59 -20.96 10.16 0.51
CA THR A 59 -19.51 10.17 0.31
C THR A 59 -18.84 9.09 1.16
N SER A 60 -17.80 8.48 0.60
CA SER A 60 -17.03 7.43 1.26
C SER A 60 -15.53 7.72 1.20
N GLN A 61 -14.78 7.07 2.09
CA GLN A 61 -13.32 7.18 2.18
C GLN A 61 -12.69 5.79 2.16
N GLU A 62 -11.62 5.64 1.39
CA GLU A 62 -10.76 4.45 1.36
C GLU A 62 -9.34 4.85 1.72
N TRP A 63 -8.69 4.08 2.59
CA TRP A 63 -7.31 4.29 3.01
C TRP A 63 -6.39 3.22 2.45
N VAL A 64 -5.26 3.67 1.91
CA VAL A 64 -4.11 2.86 1.52
C VAL A 64 -3.00 3.15 2.53
N LEU A 65 -2.66 2.17 3.36
CA LEU A 65 -1.66 2.32 4.40
C LEU A 65 -0.27 2.13 3.83
N GLY A 66 0.59 3.12 4.01
CA GLY A 66 1.96 3.10 3.56
C GLY A 66 2.80 2.03 4.26
N ILE A 67 4.01 1.86 3.75
CA ILE A 67 4.89 0.77 4.17
C ILE A 67 5.32 0.91 5.64
N ALA A 68 5.46 2.14 6.15
CA ALA A 68 5.94 2.41 7.51
C ALA A 68 4.98 1.92 8.62
N ASP A 69 3.67 1.98 8.37
CA ASP A 69 2.61 1.71 9.34
C ASP A 69 2.13 0.25 9.35
N VAL A 70 2.69 -0.60 8.49
CA VAL A 70 2.27 -2.00 8.34
C VAL A 70 3.48 -2.92 8.53
N ARG A 71 3.28 -4.05 9.20
CA ARG A 71 4.27 -5.15 9.20
C ARG A 71 3.78 -6.26 8.28
N TYR A 72 4.69 -6.80 7.48
CA TYR A 72 4.36 -7.85 6.52
C TYR A 72 5.10 -9.13 6.88
N GLN A 73 4.41 -10.25 6.77
CA GLN A 73 4.97 -11.59 6.97
C GLN A 73 4.37 -12.52 5.92
N LEU A 74 5.21 -13.37 5.33
CA LEU A 74 4.74 -14.50 4.54
C LEU A 74 4.61 -15.72 5.45
N LEU A 75 3.41 -16.27 5.51
CA LEU A 75 3.15 -17.53 6.20
C LEU A 75 3.38 -18.69 5.22
N PRO A 76 4.11 -19.73 5.62
CA PRO A 76 4.31 -20.89 4.77
C PRO A 76 2.98 -21.56 4.47
N TRP A 77 2.88 -22.22 3.32
CA TRP A 77 1.73 -23.07 3.05
C TRP A 77 1.85 -24.37 3.84
N VAL A 78 0.91 -24.63 4.74
CA VAL A 78 0.64 -25.97 5.27
C VAL A 78 -0.88 -26.20 5.27
N PRO A 79 -1.37 -27.42 5.00
CA PRO A 79 -2.80 -27.71 4.90
C PRO A 79 -3.60 -27.25 6.13
N ASP A 80 -3.02 -27.37 7.31
CA ASP A 80 -3.68 -27.02 8.57
C ASP A 80 -3.99 -25.52 8.70
N LEU A 81 -3.23 -24.64 8.03
CA LEU A 81 -3.50 -23.19 7.98
C LEU A 81 -4.70 -22.83 7.09
N ALA A 82 -5.38 -23.83 6.51
CA ALA A 82 -6.73 -23.63 5.97
C ALA A 82 -7.70 -23.24 7.08
N ASP A 83 -7.55 -23.79 8.29
CA ASP A 83 -8.32 -23.39 9.47
C ASP A 83 -8.00 -21.95 9.88
N GLN A 84 -9.05 -21.14 10.04
CA GLN A 84 -8.89 -19.71 10.30
C GLN A 84 -8.30 -19.44 11.69
N ALA A 85 -8.72 -20.18 12.71
CA ALA A 85 -8.28 -19.94 14.08
C ALA A 85 -6.79 -20.32 14.24
N LEU A 86 -6.41 -21.49 13.72
CA LEU A 86 -5.02 -21.93 13.69
C LEU A 86 -4.15 -20.99 12.88
N ARG A 87 -4.63 -20.52 11.72
CA ARG A 87 -3.91 -19.53 10.91
C ARG A 87 -3.65 -18.23 11.66
N SER A 88 -4.67 -17.70 12.34
CA SER A 88 -4.52 -16.50 13.16
C SER A 88 -3.54 -16.71 14.33
N ALA A 89 -3.62 -17.83 15.04
CA ALA A 89 -2.71 -18.15 16.13
C ALA A 89 -1.26 -18.32 15.65
N PHE A 90 -1.06 -19.04 14.54
CA PHE A 90 0.24 -19.23 13.92
C PHE A 90 0.85 -17.91 13.46
N ALA A 91 0.05 -17.05 12.82
CA ALA A 91 0.49 -15.72 12.41
C ALA A 91 0.90 -14.86 13.61
N ALA A 92 0.12 -14.86 14.68
CA ALA A 92 0.43 -14.11 15.91
C ALA A 92 1.73 -14.60 16.58
N ALA A 93 1.89 -15.91 16.74
CA ALA A 93 3.12 -16.50 17.31
C ALA A 93 4.34 -16.20 16.43
N SER A 94 4.21 -16.35 15.11
CA SER A 94 5.29 -16.04 14.16
C SER A 94 5.65 -14.55 14.16
N PHE A 95 4.66 -13.68 14.30
CA PHE A 95 4.86 -12.23 14.41
C PHE A 95 5.65 -11.88 15.67
N GLU A 96 5.26 -12.42 16.82
CA GLU A 96 5.97 -12.20 18.09
C GLU A 96 7.44 -12.64 17.99
N LEU A 97 7.68 -13.81 17.39
CA LEU A 97 9.03 -14.32 17.16
C LEU A 97 9.86 -13.42 16.25
N GLN A 98 9.29 -12.94 15.15
CA GLN A 98 10.00 -12.14 14.14
C GLN A 98 10.23 -10.70 14.59
N PHE A 99 9.20 -10.04 15.13
CA PHE A 99 9.22 -8.60 15.42
C PHE A 99 9.48 -8.29 16.89
N LYS A 100 9.42 -9.27 17.80
CA LYS A 100 9.57 -9.08 19.25
C LYS A 100 8.55 -8.07 19.81
N GLN A 101 7.34 -8.12 19.28
CA GLN A 101 6.23 -7.23 19.62
C GLN A 101 5.00 -8.07 19.98
N ASP A 102 4.14 -7.51 20.83
CA ASP A 102 2.88 -8.14 21.20
C ASP A 102 1.90 -8.15 20.01
N PRO A 103 1.55 -9.32 19.45
CA PRO A 103 0.66 -9.42 18.30
C PRO A 103 -0.77 -8.96 18.62
N THR A 104 -1.18 -8.91 19.89
CA THR A 104 -2.53 -8.48 20.29
C THR A 104 -2.77 -6.98 20.11
N LEU A 105 -1.70 -6.20 19.90
CA LEU A 105 -1.77 -4.78 19.55
C LEU A 105 -2.05 -4.53 18.06
N TYR A 106 -2.15 -5.60 17.26
CA TYR A 106 -2.28 -5.52 15.81
C TYR A 106 -3.49 -6.30 15.30
N ALA A 107 -4.22 -5.68 14.37
CA ALA A 107 -5.15 -6.40 13.52
C ALA A 107 -4.39 -7.13 12.41
N ILE A 108 -4.67 -8.42 12.24
CA ILE A 108 -4.12 -9.22 11.15
C ILE A 108 -5.05 -9.16 9.93
N ARG A 109 -4.48 -8.93 8.75
CA ARG A 109 -5.15 -8.95 7.45
C ARG A 109 -4.46 -9.97 6.56
N PHE A 110 -5.20 -10.98 6.10
CA PHE A 110 -4.66 -12.01 5.22
C PHE A 110 -5.01 -11.71 3.77
N ALA A 111 -4.05 -11.93 2.87
CA ALA A 111 -4.35 -12.05 1.44
C ALA A 111 -5.21 -13.30 1.19
N THR A 112 -5.89 -13.37 0.04
CA THR A 112 -6.65 -14.56 -0.37
C THR A 112 -5.72 -15.78 -0.42
N PRO A 113 -6.04 -16.88 0.29
CA PRO A 113 -5.20 -18.06 0.27
C PRO A 113 -5.18 -18.69 -1.13
N THR A 114 -4.02 -19.16 -1.56
CA THR A 114 -3.87 -19.97 -2.78
C THR A 114 -3.25 -21.30 -2.40
N TYR A 115 -3.80 -22.39 -2.95
CA TYR A 115 -3.31 -23.73 -2.68
C TYR A 115 -1.81 -23.85 -3.03
N GLY A 116 -1.03 -24.48 -2.15
CA GLY A 116 0.40 -24.71 -2.34
C GLY A 116 1.29 -23.47 -2.27
N SER A 117 0.74 -22.30 -1.90
CA SER A 117 1.46 -21.02 -1.96
C SER A 117 1.48 -20.31 -0.61
N ALA A 118 2.59 -19.66 -0.30
CA ALA A 118 2.71 -18.84 0.91
C ALA A 118 1.64 -17.73 0.91
N GLN A 119 1.16 -17.40 2.10
CA GLN A 119 0.09 -16.42 2.27
C GLN A 119 0.64 -15.16 2.94
N LEU A 120 0.40 -14.01 2.32
CA LEU A 120 0.75 -12.73 2.93
C LEU A 120 -0.19 -12.42 4.11
N ALA A 121 0.41 -12.11 5.25
CA ALA A 121 -0.22 -11.52 6.41
C ALA A 121 0.32 -10.09 6.60
N ALA A 122 -0.59 -9.14 6.76
CA ALA A 122 -0.29 -7.75 7.08
C ALA A 122 -0.84 -7.42 8.47
N PHE A 123 0.00 -6.89 9.33
CA PHE A 123 -0.32 -6.52 10.71
C PHE A 123 -0.40 -5.01 10.80
N VAL A 124 -1.57 -4.51 11.19
CA VAL A 124 -1.87 -3.07 11.29
C VAL A 124 -2.15 -2.73 12.74
N PRO A 125 -1.48 -1.72 13.34
CA PRO A 125 -1.73 -1.34 14.72
C PRO A 125 -3.21 -1.01 14.96
N HIS A 126 -3.78 -1.51 16.07
CA HIS A 126 -5.15 -1.18 16.46
C HIS A 126 -5.34 0.32 16.71
N SER A 127 -4.33 0.99 17.26
CA SER A 127 -4.34 2.45 17.49
C SER A 127 -4.51 3.24 16.20
N LEU A 128 -3.85 2.81 15.12
CA LEU A 128 -4.00 3.43 13.81
C LEU A 128 -5.40 3.21 13.24
N LEU A 129 -5.94 2.00 13.33
CA LEU A 129 -7.31 1.74 12.85
C LEU A 129 -8.33 2.63 13.58
N ALA A 130 -8.20 2.75 14.91
CA ALA A 130 -9.05 3.62 15.70
C ALA A 130 -8.90 5.11 15.32
N GLU A 131 -7.68 5.58 15.03
CA GLU A 131 -7.43 6.94 14.55
C GLU A 131 -8.16 7.22 13.23
N LEU A 132 -8.09 6.29 12.26
CA LEU A 132 -8.74 6.44 10.96
C LEU A 132 -10.28 6.35 11.05
N GLU A 133 -10.80 5.48 11.91
CA GLU A 133 -12.23 5.38 12.21
C GLU A 133 -12.77 6.67 12.83
N ALA A 134 -12.09 7.19 13.87
CA ALA A 134 -12.45 8.45 14.51
C ALA A 134 -12.43 9.63 13.53
N HIS A 135 -11.44 9.66 12.63
CA HIS A 135 -11.41 10.68 11.58
C HIS A 135 -12.65 10.63 10.68
N ALA A 136 -13.03 9.43 10.20
CA ALA A 136 -14.18 9.25 9.33
C ALA A 136 -15.49 9.66 10.02
N GLU A 137 -15.64 9.32 11.30
CA GLU A 137 -16.78 9.72 12.13
C GLU A 137 -16.90 11.25 12.25
N VAL A 138 -15.82 11.92 12.63
CA VAL A 138 -15.79 13.38 12.76
C VAL A 138 -16.01 14.07 11.39
N SER A 139 -15.53 13.46 10.30
CA SER A 139 -15.75 13.95 8.93
C SER A 139 -17.17 13.67 8.42
N LYS A 140 -17.97 12.85 9.12
CA LYS A 140 -19.29 12.36 8.68
C LYS A 140 -19.23 11.66 7.31
N ILE A 141 -18.11 11.00 7.02
CA ILE A 141 -17.88 10.25 5.78
C ILE A 141 -17.86 8.76 6.12
N ARG A 142 -18.44 7.93 5.24
CA ARG A 142 -18.40 6.49 5.45
C ARG A 142 -16.99 5.95 5.18
N LEU A 143 -16.34 5.38 6.19
CA LEU A 143 -15.14 4.57 6.00
C LEU A 143 -15.50 3.29 5.23
N ARG A 144 -14.99 3.14 4.00
CA ARG A 144 -15.31 2.03 3.10
C ARG A 144 -14.28 0.91 3.18
N SER A 145 -13.00 1.24 3.22
CA SER A 145 -11.94 0.25 3.39
C SER A 145 -10.65 0.86 3.93
N ILE A 146 -9.86 0.04 4.60
CA ILE A 146 -8.47 0.31 4.95
C ILE A 146 -7.66 -0.88 4.41
N ALA A 147 -6.69 -0.64 3.53
CA ALA A 147 -5.91 -1.68 2.88
C ALA A 147 -4.40 -1.36 2.93
N PRO A 148 -3.52 -2.34 3.20
CA PRO A 148 -2.08 -2.15 3.05
C PRO A 148 -1.67 -1.85 1.61
N ALA A 149 -0.71 -0.95 1.42
CA ALA A 149 -0.19 -0.56 0.11
C ALA A 149 0.26 -1.76 -0.74
N LEU A 150 0.95 -2.74 -0.12
CA LEU A 150 1.38 -3.96 -0.83
C LEU A 150 0.20 -4.71 -1.45
N ALA A 151 -0.90 -4.90 -0.71
CA ALA A 151 -2.07 -5.61 -1.23
C ALA A 151 -2.69 -4.87 -2.43
N VAL A 152 -2.81 -3.54 -2.33
CA VAL A 152 -3.41 -2.71 -3.39
C VAL A 152 -2.56 -2.74 -4.66
N VAL A 153 -1.24 -2.59 -4.53
CA VAL A 153 -0.31 -2.62 -5.67
C VAL A 153 -0.25 -4.02 -6.29
N TRP A 154 -0.20 -5.07 -5.46
CA TRP A 154 -0.17 -6.45 -5.96
C TRP A 154 -1.41 -6.78 -6.79
N ASP A 155 -2.59 -6.42 -6.29
CA ASP A 155 -3.85 -6.68 -6.99
C ASP A 155 -3.96 -5.87 -8.27
N ARG A 156 -3.49 -4.61 -8.27
CA ARG A 156 -3.47 -3.77 -9.47
C ARG A 156 -2.66 -4.38 -10.60
N PHE A 157 -1.48 -4.91 -10.30
CA PHE A 157 -0.56 -5.42 -11.31
C PHE A 157 -0.61 -6.95 -11.46
N ARG A 158 -1.58 -7.62 -10.85
CA ARG A 158 -1.72 -9.08 -10.85
C ARG A 158 -1.54 -9.71 -12.24
N THR A 159 -2.16 -9.15 -13.27
CA THR A 159 -2.10 -9.67 -14.65
C THR A 159 -0.68 -9.64 -15.23
N VAL A 160 0.13 -8.65 -14.87
CA VAL A 160 1.55 -8.56 -15.27
C VAL A 160 2.35 -9.58 -14.46
N LEU A 161 2.19 -9.57 -13.14
CA LEU A 161 2.95 -10.41 -12.21
C LEU A 161 2.70 -11.91 -12.41
N GLN A 162 1.50 -12.30 -12.88
CA GLN A 162 1.17 -13.69 -13.23
C GLN A 162 1.95 -14.23 -14.43
N LYS A 163 2.46 -13.35 -15.30
CA LYS A 163 3.21 -13.74 -16.51
C LYS A 163 4.72 -13.78 -16.26
N GLU A 164 5.18 -13.33 -15.10
CA GLU A 164 6.59 -13.05 -14.83
C GLU A 164 7.06 -13.78 -13.57
N ARG A 165 8.38 -13.98 -13.51
CA ARG A 165 9.11 -14.33 -12.29
C ARG A 165 10.10 -13.21 -12.05
N GLY A 166 10.23 -12.78 -10.79
CA GLY A 166 11.00 -11.57 -10.53
C GLY A 166 10.84 -11.01 -9.12
N ALA A 167 11.19 -9.73 -9.00
CA ALA A 167 11.04 -8.95 -7.78
C ALA A 167 10.24 -7.68 -8.07
N VAL A 168 9.30 -7.35 -7.18
CA VAL A 168 8.61 -6.07 -7.15
C VAL A 168 9.16 -5.25 -6.00
N HIS A 169 9.72 -4.10 -6.33
CA HIS A 169 10.20 -3.10 -5.41
C HIS A 169 9.13 -2.03 -5.25
N MET A 170 8.62 -1.82 -4.04
CA MET A 170 7.74 -0.71 -3.75
C MET A 170 8.44 0.27 -2.82
N VAL A 171 8.49 1.53 -3.24
CA VAL A 171 9.18 2.62 -2.54
C VAL A 171 8.14 3.62 -2.05
N ASP A 172 8.14 3.85 -0.74
CA ASP A 172 7.23 4.76 -0.05
C ASP A 172 8.04 5.54 1.01
N GLY A 173 8.43 6.77 0.66
CA GLY A 173 9.32 7.59 1.48
C GLY A 173 10.69 6.94 1.71
N ASP A 174 11.07 6.80 2.98
CA ASP A 174 12.34 6.22 3.44
C ASP A 174 12.32 4.69 3.56
N ARG A 175 11.28 4.04 3.03
CA ARG A 175 11.10 2.59 3.09
C ARG A 175 10.97 1.97 1.71
N GLN A 176 11.57 0.79 1.59
CA GLN A 176 11.37 -0.10 0.46
C GLN A 176 10.93 -1.47 0.94
N ILE A 177 9.85 -1.97 0.34
CA ILE A 177 9.49 -3.37 0.39
C ILE A 177 9.89 -4.05 -0.93
N VAL A 178 10.50 -5.22 -0.84
CA VAL A 178 10.85 -6.05 -1.97
C VAL A 178 10.07 -7.35 -1.84
N VAL A 179 9.29 -7.67 -2.87
CA VAL A 179 8.50 -8.89 -2.92
C VAL A 179 8.97 -9.73 -4.10
N ARG A 180 9.58 -10.88 -3.78
CA ARG A 180 9.96 -11.84 -4.81
C ARG A 180 8.76 -12.70 -5.16
N HIS A 181 8.63 -13.05 -6.44
CA HIS A 181 7.53 -13.87 -6.91
C HIS A 181 7.86 -14.76 -8.09
N ALA A 182 7.03 -15.78 -8.25
CA ALA A 182 6.94 -16.59 -9.43
C ALA A 182 5.47 -16.66 -9.86
N GLN A 183 5.15 -16.13 -11.05
CA GLN A 183 3.82 -16.23 -11.67
C GLN A 183 2.69 -15.78 -10.73
N GLY A 184 2.86 -14.61 -10.11
CA GLY A 184 1.89 -14.02 -9.19
C GLY A 184 1.89 -14.58 -7.76
N GLN A 185 2.69 -15.62 -7.48
CA GLN A 185 2.85 -16.16 -6.13
C GLN A 185 4.03 -15.50 -5.41
N MET A 186 3.77 -14.88 -4.27
CA MET A 186 4.82 -14.29 -3.43
C MET A 186 5.64 -15.40 -2.78
N THR A 187 6.96 -15.32 -2.91
CA THR A 187 7.90 -16.31 -2.35
C THR A 187 8.75 -15.73 -1.23
N ASP A 188 8.95 -14.41 -1.22
CA ASP A 188 9.75 -13.72 -0.21
C ASP A 188 9.27 -12.27 -0.05
N VAL A 189 9.42 -11.72 1.15
CA VAL A 189 9.10 -10.32 1.46
C VAL A 189 10.18 -9.74 2.36
N LEU A 190 10.81 -8.66 1.89
CA LEU A 190 11.89 -7.98 2.59
C LEU A 190 11.54 -6.51 2.76
N LEU A 191 11.67 -6.00 3.98
CA LEU A 191 11.52 -4.58 4.29
C LEU A 191 12.89 -4.01 4.62
N ARG A 192 13.25 -2.88 4.02
CA ARG A 192 14.52 -2.19 4.31
C ARG A 192 14.38 -0.66 4.25
N PRO A 193 15.28 0.08 4.92
CA PRO A 193 15.43 1.51 4.66
C PRO A 193 15.74 1.76 3.18
N PHE A 194 15.26 2.88 2.67
CA PHE A 194 15.48 3.34 1.32
C PHE A 194 15.85 4.81 1.33
N ASP A 195 16.84 5.17 0.52
CA ASP A 195 17.24 6.55 0.30
C ASP A 195 17.17 6.84 -1.19
N THR A 196 16.30 7.77 -1.57
CA THR A 196 16.14 8.23 -2.95
C THR A 196 17.40 8.87 -3.52
N ALA A 197 18.24 9.48 -2.68
CA ALA A 197 19.50 10.07 -3.13
C ALA A 197 20.52 8.99 -3.55
N SER A 198 20.42 7.81 -2.95
CA SER A 198 21.29 6.66 -3.19
C SER A 198 20.65 5.63 -4.14
N TRP A 199 19.70 6.03 -4.98
CA TRP A 199 18.94 5.08 -5.82
C TRP A 199 19.80 4.27 -6.81
N GLU A 200 20.88 4.87 -7.36
CA GLU A 200 21.78 4.21 -8.34
C GLU A 200 22.60 3.10 -7.70
N THR A 201 22.94 3.27 -6.43
CA THR A 201 23.69 2.32 -5.63
C THR A 201 22.79 1.43 -4.78
N ALA A 202 21.48 1.72 -4.77
CA ALA A 202 20.50 0.91 -4.07
C ALA A 202 20.46 -0.49 -4.71
N PRO A 203 20.25 -1.56 -3.93
CA PRO A 203 20.26 -2.93 -4.46
C PRO A 203 19.08 -3.27 -5.40
N LEU A 204 18.36 -2.25 -5.91
CA LEU A 204 17.36 -2.36 -6.97
C LEU A 204 17.91 -3.04 -8.23
N VAL A 205 19.17 -2.75 -8.56
CA VAL A 205 19.80 -3.16 -9.84
C VAL A 205 20.42 -4.56 -9.77
N HIS A 206 20.79 -5.07 -8.60
CA HIS A 206 21.51 -6.34 -8.49
C HIS A 206 20.61 -7.59 -8.43
N GLU A 207 19.29 -7.45 -8.24
CA GLU A 207 18.37 -8.61 -8.23
C GLU A 207 17.90 -9.04 -9.63
N THR A 208 18.00 -8.17 -10.64
CA THR A 208 17.65 -8.48 -12.04
C THR A 208 18.46 -9.64 -12.62
N GLU A 209 19.75 -9.71 -12.29
CA GLU A 209 20.66 -10.73 -12.82
C GLU A 209 20.42 -12.12 -12.22
N THR A 210 19.81 -12.19 -11.02
CA THR A 210 19.69 -13.45 -10.26
C THR A 210 18.26 -14.01 -10.22
N HIS A 211 17.23 -13.17 -10.40
CA HIS A 211 15.85 -13.56 -10.06
C HIS A 211 14.78 -13.32 -11.13
N GLY A 212 15.14 -12.76 -12.30
CA GLY A 212 14.20 -12.50 -13.40
C GLY A 212 13.86 -11.03 -13.55
N SER A 213 12.61 -10.70 -13.89
CA SER A 213 12.18 -9.32 -14.11
C SER A 213 12.22 -8.50 -12.82
N ALA A 214 12.84 -7.32 -12.82
CA ALA A 214 12.70 -6.37 -11.72
C ALA A 214 11.67 -5.30 -12.08
N ARG A 215 10.74 -5.09 -11.16
CA ARG A 215 9.62 -4.16 -11.30
C ARG A 215 9.67 -3.15 -10.16
N ILE A 216 9.43 -1.87 -10.43
CA ILE A 216 9.47 -0.80 -9.42
C ILE A 216 8.16 -0.02 -9.43
N PHE A 217 7.55 0.15 -8.25
CA PHE A 217 6.41 1.04 -8.02
C PHE A 217 6.79 2.06 -6.94
N SER A 218 6.65 3.36 -7.20
CA SER A 218 7.21 4.39 -6.32
C SER A 218 6.24 5.55 -6.13
N ALA A 219 6.17 6.07 -4.91
CA ALA A 219 5.53 7.35 -4.58
C ALA A 219 6.42 8.55 -4.96
N SER A 220 7.69 8.30 -5.28
CA SER A 220 8.65 9.33 -5.69
C SER A 220 8.97 9.17 -7.17
N PRO A 221 9.13 10.28 -7.92
CA PRO A 221 9.55 10.20 -9.31
C PRO A 221 10.87 9.45 -9.40
N LEU A 222 10.88 8.37 -10.18
CA LEU A 222 12.11 7.64 -10.44
C LEU A 222 12.95 8.45 -11.45
N PRO A 223 14.27 8.54 -11.24
CA PRO A 223 15.18 9.18 -12.19
C PRO A 223 15.15 8.52 -13.58
N HIS A 224 15.53 9.32 -14.57
CA HIS A 224 15.35 9.04 -15.99
C HIS A 224 16.18 7.83 -16.42
N GLY A 225 15.53 6.78 -16.93
CA GLY A 225 16.19 5.55 -17.42
C GLY A 225 15.52 4.24 -16.99
N SER A 226 14.54 4.27 -16.09
CA SER A 226 13.91 3.07 -15.50
C SER A 226 12.57 2.66 -16.11
N THR A 227 12.18 3.16 -17.29
CA THR A 227 10.84 2.95 -17.87
C THR A 227 10.48 1.48 -18.05
N ASP A 228 11.46 0.63 -18.41
CA ASP A 228 11.22 -0.80 -18.62
C ASP A 228 11.00 -1.57 -17.31
N MET A 229 11.47 -1.03 -16.17
CA MET A 229 11.26 -1.60 -14.84
C MET A 229 10.03 -1.01 -14.14
N ALA A 230 9.57 0.18 -14.53
CA ALA A 230 8.50 0.87 -13.84
C ALA A 230 7.14 0.16 -14.02
N LEU A 231 6.51 -0.20 -12.91
CA LEU A 231 5.07 -0.45 -12.86
C LEU A 231 4.38 0.91 -12.82
N SER A 232 3.98 1.42 -13.98
CA SER A 232 3.26 2.68 -14.05
C SER A 232 1.76 2.46 -14.07
N LEU A 233 1.02 3.36 -13.41
CA LEU A 233 -0.37 3.57 -13.79
C LEU A 233 -0.40 4.13 -15.22
N VAL A 234 -1.42 3.76 -15.99
CA VAL A 234 -1.56 4.24 -17.37
C VAL A 234 -1.75 5.75 -17.34
N ASP A 235 -0.94 6.49 -18.11
CA ASP A 235 -1.12 7.93 -18.29
C ASP A 235 -2.51 8.19 -18.89
N GLY A 236 -3.34 8.93 -18.15
CA GLY A 236 -4.75 9.08 -18.46
C GLY A 236 -5.64 8.95 -17.22
N GLU A 237 -6.93 9.26 -17.40
CA GLU A 237 -7.99 9.12 -16.39
C GLU A 237 -7.80 9.91 -15.08
N GLY A 238 -6.83 10.81 -15.04
CA GLY A 238 -6.52 11.66 -13.89
C GLY A 238 -5.20 11.32 -13.20
N PHE A 239 -4.34 10.49 -13.80
CA PHE A 239 -2.93 10.33 -13.42
C PHE A 239 -2.03 10.79 -14.56
N LEU A 240 -1.04 11.62 -14.23
CA LEU A 240 0.04 12.05 -15.10
C LEU A 240 1.36 11.64 -14.45
N SER A 241 2.01 10.60 -14.98
CA SER A 241 3.26 10.01 -14.43
C SER A 241 4.32 11.03 -14.03
N LYS A 242 4.48 12.11 -14.80
CA LYS A 242 5.46 13.19 -14.54
C LYS A 242 5.11 14.12 -13.39
N GLN A 243 3.84 14.22 -13.03
CA GLN A 243 3.33 15.22 -12.06
C GLN A 243 2.74 14.57 -10.81
N ASP A 244 2.28 13.32 -10.92
CA ASP A 244 1.43 12.69 -9.94
C ASP A 244 2.06 11.48 -9.24
N ALA A 245 3.37 11.30 -9.34
CA ALA A 245 4.07 10.18 -8.71
C ALA A 245 3.75 10.05 -7.21
N SER A 246 3.65 11.18 -6.48
CA SER A 246 3.27 11.22 -5.07
C SER A 246 1.87 10.68 -4.77
N TYR A 247 0.99 10.63 -5.76
CA TYR A 247 -0.36 10.10 -5.65
C TYR A 247 -0.48 8.66 -6.13
N ALA A 248 0.61 8.03 -6.59
CA ALA A 248 0.57 6.71 -7.24
C ALA A 248 -0.12 5.66 -6.37
N PHE A 249 0.18 5.61 -5.06
CA PHE A 249 -0.47 4.69 -4.13
C PHE A 249 -1.94 5.01 -3.89
N ALA A 250 -2.30 6.28 -3.68
CA ALA A 250 -3.69 6.71 -3.51
C ALA A 250 -4.54 6.37 -4.76
N LEU A 251 -3.93 6.48 -5.94
CA LEU A 251 -4.56 6.21 -7.24
C LEU A 251 -4.50 4.72 -7.65
N CYS A 252 -3.73 3.91 -6.94
CA CYS A 252 -3.65 2.49 -7.19
C CYS A 252 -5.03 1.84 -6.91
N GLY A 253 -5.66 1.23 -7.91
CA GLY A 253 -7.02 0.66 -7.80
C GLY A 253 -8.17 1.65 -8.00
N VAL A 254 -7.87 2.90 -8.41
CA VAL A 254 -8.89 3.81 -8.96
C VAL A 254 -9.35 3.31 -10.32
N PHE A 255 -8.39 2.98 -11.19
CA PHE A 255 -8.60 2.47 -12.54
C PHE A 255 -8.40 0.95 -12.58
#